data_AF-A0A430RP12-F1
#
_entry.id   AF-A0A430RP12-F1
#
_cell.length_a   1.000
_cell.length_b   1.000
_cell.length_c   1.000
_cell.angle_alpha   90.00
_cell.angle_beta   90.00
_cell.angle_gamma   90.00
#
_symmetry.space_group_name_H-M   'P 1'
#
loop_
_entity.id
_entity.type
_entity.pdbx_description
1 polymer ?
#
loop_
_entity_poly.entity_id
_entity_poly.type
_entity_poly.pdbx_seq_one_letter_code
_entity_poly.pdbx_strand_id
1 'polypeptide(L)'
;MVNPQGLTAEERLFALQERFGEALLENPGLVEILPENFVLAVLPLDDPEAARLAMESLPRLQGWSREEGPLVHALFQGGELLAVVLPQGRVIPARAA
;
A
#
# COMPACT_ATOMS: atom_id res chain seq x y z
N MET A 1 -14.95 14.49 -9.44
CA MET A 1 -15.78 13.27 -9.60
C MET A 1 -15.59 12.45 -8.34
N VAL A 2 -16.68 12.06 -7.68
CA VAL A 2 -16.65 11.41 -6.36
C VAL A 2 -16.75 9.89 -6.57
N ASN A 3 -15.91 9.13 -5.86
CA ASN A 3 -15.88 7.67 -5.85
C ASN A 3 -17.25 7.11 -5.35
N PRO A 4 -17.64 5.84 -5.60
CA PRO A 4 -18.92 5.27 -5.16
C PRO A 4 -19.15 5.32 -3.65
N GLN A 5 -18.09 5.55 -2.86
CA GLN A 5 -18.11 5.63 -1.40
C GLN A 5 -18.23 7.07 -0.86
N GLY A 6 -18.29 8.10 -1.72
CA GLY A 6 -18.35 9.50 -1.30
C GLY A 6 -17.02 10.10 -0.81
N LEU A 7 -15.96 9.29 -0.74
CA LEU A 7 -14.63 9.69 -0.29
C LEU A 7 -13.84 10.39 -1.43
N THR A 8 -13.02 11.35 -1.04
CA THR A 8 -11.95 11.91 -1.87
C THR A 8 -10.83 10.90 -2.06
N ALA A 9 -9.98 11.12 -3.07
CA ALA A 9 -8.85 10.25 -3.36
C ALA A 9 -7.81 10.24 -2.22
N GLU A 10 -7.63 11.36 -1.51
CA GLU A 10 -6.76 11.43 -0.32
C GLU A 10 -7.32 10.61 0.84
N GLU A 11 -8.62 10.75 1.14
CA GLU A 11 -9.29 9.95 2.17
C GLU A 11 -9.25 8.46 1.83
N ARG A 12 -9.36 8.10 0.54
CA ARG A 12 -9.23 6.72 0.09
C ARG A 12 -7.83 6.18 0.36
N LEU A 13 -6.78 6.92 0.04
CA LEU A 13 -5.40 6.49 0.33
C LEU A 13 -5.16 6.33 1.83
N PHE A 14 -5.65 7.25 2.64
CA PHE A 14 -5.55 7.18 4.09
C PHE A 14 -6.26 5.93 4.65
N ALA A 15 -7.50 5.67 4.23
CA ALA A 15 -8.25 4.47 4.64
C ALA A 15 -7.54 3.16 4.24
N LEU A 16 -6.89 3.14 3.07
CA LEU A 16 -6.13 1.96 2.63
C LEU A 16 -4.82 1.78 3.40
N GLN A 17 -4.19 2.85 3.89
CA GLN A 17 -3.05 2.75 4.81
C GLN A 17 -3.46 2.12 6.14
N GLU A 18 -4.61 2.52 6.70
CA GLU A 18 -5.15 1.88 7.90
C GLU A 18 -5.48 0.40 7.66
N ARG A 19 -6.14 0.09 6.53
CA ARG A 19 -6.48 -1.28 6.14
C ARG A 19 -5.25 -2.16 5.93
N PHE A 20 -4.12 -1.60 5.51
CA PHE A 20 -2.85 -2.32 5.45
C PHE A 20 -2.41 -2.81 6.84
N GLY A 21 -2.50 -1.96 7.85
CA GLY A 21 -2.18 -2.32 9.24
C GLY A 21 -3.08 -3.45 9.75
N GLU A 22 -4.38 -3.40 9.47
CA GLU A 22 -5.31 -4.48 9.79
C GLU A 22 -4.94 -5.79 9.06
N ALA A 23 -4.60 -5.72 7.78
CA ALA A 23 -4.19 -6.89 6.99
C ALA A 23 -2.93 -7.57 7.54
N LEU A 24 -2.00 -6.81 8.15
CA LEU A 24 -0.83 -7.38 8.83
C LEU A 24 -1.21 -8.17 10.10
N LEU A 25 -2.20 -7.69 10.85
CA LEU A 25 -2.71 -8.41 12.01
C LEU A 25 -3.46 -9.69 11.62
N GLU A 26 -4.18 -9.66 10.50
CA GLU A 26 -4.90 -10.81 9.95
C GLU A 26 -3.93 -11.84 9.32
N ASN A 27 -2.76 -11.42 8.84
CA ASN A 27 -1.78 -12.28 8.19
C ASN A 27 -0.37 -12.16 8.82
N PRO A 28 -0.09 -12.90 9.92
CA PRO A 28 1.21 -12.86 10.59
C PRO A 28 2.36 -13.32 9.69
N GLY A 29 2.10 -14.19 8.71
CA GLY A 29 3.12 -14.62 7.75
C GLY A 29 3.60 -13.49 6.85
N LEU A 30 2.76 -12.47 6.60
CA LEU A 30 3.17 -11.29 5.86
C LEU A 30 4.13 -10.41 6.67
N VAL A 31 3.91 -10.31 7.99
CA VAL A 31 4.78 -9.56 8.91
C VAL A 31 6.19 -10.16 8.95
N GLU A 32 6.31 -11.49 8.96
CA GLU A 32 7.62 -12.17 8.95
C GLU A 32 8.44 -11.93 7.67
N ILE A 33 7.78 -11.56 6.57
CA ILE A 33 8.42 -11.34 5.26
C ILE A 33 8.78 -9.86 5.05
N LEU A 34 8.09 -8.95 5.73
CA LEU A 34 8.32 -7.52 5.60
C LEU A 34 9.64 -7.10 6.26
N PRO A 35 10.30 -6.06 5.75
CA PRO A 35 11.41 -5.43 6.45
C PRO A 35 10.97 -4.94 7.84
N GLU A 36 11.87 -4.96 8.82
CA GLU A 36 11.58 -4.47 10.18
C GLU A 36 11.16 -3.00 10.20
N ASN A 37 11.81 -2.17 9.38
CA ASN A 37 11.42 -0.79 9.11
C ASN A 37 11.25 -0.61 7.60
N PHE A 38 10.16 0.03 7.16
CA PHE A 38 9.91 0.28 5.75
C PHE A 38 9.05 1.53 5.56
N VAL A 39 9.15 2.12 4.38
CA VAL A 39 8.22 3.16 3.92
C VAL A 39 7.12 2.49 3.10
N LEU A 40 5.87 2.75 3.45
CA LEU A 40 4.71 2.19 2.75
C LEU A 40 4.25 3.11 1.61
N ALA A 41 4.16 2.56 0.41
CA ALA A 41 3.44 3.14 -0.71
C ALA A 41 2.16 2.33 -0.98
N VAL A 42 1.00 2.96 -0.86
CA VAL A 42 -0.30 2.32 -1.13
C VAL A 42 -0.72 2.62 -2.56
N LEU A 43 -1.03 1.59 -3.34
CA LEU A 43 -1.53 1.70 -4.71
C LEU A 43 -2.92 1.03 -4.84
N PRO A 44 -4.01 1.81 -4.91
CA PRO A 44 -5.32 1.28 -5.31
C PRO A 44 -5.36 1.03 -6.82
N LEU A 45 -5.73 -0.18 -7.22
CA LEU A 45 -5.85 -0.58 -8.63
C LEU A 45 -7.25 -0.34 -9.20
N ASP A 46 -8.24 -0.15 -8.32
CA ASP A 46 -9.65 0.08 -8.64
C ASP A 46 -10.04 1.57 -8.67
N ASP A 47 -9.17 2.46 -8.22
CA ASP A 47 -9.40 3.91 -8.16
C ASP A 47 -8.26 4.68 -8.85
N PRO A 48 -8.45 5.07 -10.13
CA PRO A 48 -7.43 5.76 -10.90
C PRO A 48 -6.99 7.12 -10.32
N GLU A 49 -7.90 7.84 -9.64
CA GLU A 49 -7.59 9.15 -9.10
C GLU A 49 -6.72 9.02 -7.84
N ALA A 50 -7.08 8.08 -6.95
CA ALA A 50 -6.24 7.74 -5.81
C ALA A 50 -4.90 7.13 -6.25
N ALA A 51 -4.88 6.31 -7.31
CA ALA A 51 -3.64 5.79 -7.88
C ALA A 51 -2.73 6.91 -8.38
N ARG A 52 -3.29 7.91 -9.07
CA ARG A 52 -2.54 9.09 -9.53
C ARG A 52 -1.90 9.83 -8.35
N LEU A 53 -2.66 10.11 -7.30
CA LEU A 53 -2.13 10.78 -6.10
C LEU A 53 -1.05 9.95 -5.40
N ALA A 54 -1.23 8.63 -5.31
CA ALA A 54 -0.21 7.73 -4.78
C ALA A 54 1.09 7.83 -5.58
N MET A 55 1.00 7.78 -6.92
CA MET A 55 2.16 7.90 -7.81
C MET A 55 2.86 9.26 -7.67
N GLU A 56 2.11 10.35 -7.51
CA GLU A 56 2.65 11.69 -7.28
C GLU A 56 3.39 11.82 -5.95
N SER A 57 3.00 11.02 -4.95
CA SER A 57 3.70 10.96 -3.66
C SER A 57 4.99 10.12 -3.69
N LEU A 58 5.15 9.23 -4.67
CA LEU A 58 6.29 8.29 -4.72
C LEU A 58 7.67 8.95 -4.64
N PRO A 59 7.97 10.07 -5.34
CA PRO A 59 9.28 10.72 -5.22
C PRO A 59 9.60 11.17 -3.79
N ARG A 60 8.59 11.61 -3.02
CA ARG A 60 8.74 11.98 -1.61
C ARG A 60 9.03 10.73 -0.76
N LEU A 61 8.27 9.66 -0.97
CA LEU A 61 8.44 8.39 -0.24
C LEU A 61 9.81 7.76 -0.54
N GLN A 62 10.31 7.87 -1.77
CA GLN A 62 11.68 7.47 -2.14
C GLN A 62 12.76 8.32 -1.46
N GLY A 63 12.46 9.58 -1.15
CA GLY A 63 13.32 10.41 -0.32
C GLY A 63 13.44 9.84 1.09
N TRP A 64 12.30 9.53 1.72
CA TRP A 64 12.24 8.92 3.05
C TRP A 64 12.84 7.53 3.09
N SER A 65 12.77 6.76 2.00
CA SER A 65 13.27 5.39 2.00
C SER A 65 14.78 5.27 2.17
N ARG A 66 15.52 6.39 2.11
CA ARG A 66 16.95 6.44 2.39
C ARG A 66 17.28 6.49 3.87
N GLU A 67 16.33 6.94 4.69
CA GLU A 67 16.52 7.18 6.13
C GLU A 67 15.66 6.23 6.97
N GLU A 68 14.41 5.99 6.57
CA GLU A 68 13.41 5.26 7.35
C GLU A 68 13.34 3.76 7.02
N GLY A 69 13.95 3.33 5.91
CA GLY A 69 13.94 1.94 5.45
C GLY A 69 13.40 1.81 4.02
N PRO A 70 13.49 0.62 3.42
CA PRO A 70 13.22 0.47 2.01
C PRO A 70 11.73 0.62 1.68
N LEU A 71 11.44 0.97 0.42
CA LEU A 71 10.08 1.21 -0.06
C LEU A 71 9.35 -0.11 -0.32
N VAL A 72 8.19 -0.27 0.29
CA VAL A 72 7.28 -1.40 0.13
C VAL A 72 6.00 -0.91 -0.53
N HIS A 73 5.55 -1.57 -1.61
CA HIS A 73 4.31 -1.20 -2.29
C HIS A 73 3.19 -2.16 -1.92
N ALA A 74 2.09 -1.65 -1.40
CA ALA A 74 0.89 -2.42 -1.11
C ALA A 74 -0.16 -2.20 -2.22
N LEU A 75 -0.56 -3.28 -2.89
CA LEU A 75 -1.52 -3.25 -3.98
C LEU A 75 -2.91 -3.58 -3.42
N PHE A 76 -3.88 -2.70 -3.67
CA PHE A 76 -5.25 -2.85 -3.22
C PHE A 76 -6.23 -2.95 -4.37
N GLN A 77 -7.32 -3.71 -4.18
CA GLN A 77 -8.46 -3.72 -5.10
C GLN A 77 -9.73 -3.99 -4.31
N GLY A 78 -10.78 -3.20 -4.54
CA GLY A 78 -12.05 -3.32 -3.81
C GLY A 78 -11.91 -3.01 -2.33
N GLY A 79 -10.82 -2.35 -1.90
CA GLY A 79 -10.50 -2.11 -0.48
C GLY A 79 -9.73 -3.25 0.19
N GLU A 80 -9.47 -4.35 -0.50
CA GLU A 80 -8.74 -5.50 0.05
C GLU A 80 -7.27 -5.46 -0.40
N LEU A 81 -6.36 -5.84 0.51
CA LEU A 81 -4.95 -6.02 0.19
C LEU A 81 -4.82 -7.24 -0.72
N LEU A 82 -4.30 -7.05 -1.94
CA LEU A 82 -4.06 -8.14 -2.88
C LEU A 82 -2.65 -8.72 -2.74
N ALA A 83 -1.66 -7.84 -2.71
CA ALA A 83 -0.26 -8.22 -2.69
C ALA A 83 0.63 -7.09 -2.18
N VAL A 84 1.82 -7.46 -1.76
CA VAL A 84 2.89 -6.55 -1.40
C VAL A 84 4.08 -6.77 -2.31
N VAL A 85 4.63 -5.69 -2.86
CA VAL A 85 5.88 -5.70 -3.63
C VAL A 85 7.01 -5.27 -2.71
N LEU A 86 7.92 -6.20 -2.45
CA LEU A 86 9.12 -5.99 -1.66
C LEU A 86 10.15 -5.16 -2.44
N PRO A 87 11.11 -4.53 -1.75
CA PRO A 87 12.13 -3.67 -2.37
C PRO A 87 12.95 -4.38 -3.46
N GLN A 88 13.19 -5.68 -3.30
CA GLN A 88 13.86 -6.54 -4.29
C GLN A 88 13.00 -6.89 -5.52
N GLY A 89 11.80 -6.31 -5.67
CA GLY A 89 10.87 -6.58 -6.77
C GLY A 89 10.07 -7.88 -6.62
N ARG A 90 10.18 -8.57 -5.48
CA ARG A 90 9.42 -9.80 -5.20
C ARG A 90 7.98 -9.42 -4.82
N VAL A 91 7.01 -10.06 -5.47
CA VAL A 91 5.59 -9.92 -5.17
C VAL A 91 5.15 -11.01 -4.20
N ILE A 92 4.53 -10.62 -3.10
CA ILE A 92 3.98 -11.51 -2.07
C ILE A 92 2.46 -11.35 -2.05
N PRO A 93 1.68 -12.36 -2.46
CA PRO A 93 0.22 -12.32 -2.34
C PRO A 93 -0.20 -12.21 -0.87
N ALA A 94 -1.20 -11.38 -0.59
CA ALA A 94 -1.74 -11.21 0.76
C ALA A 94 -2.65 -12.36 1.20
N ARG A 95 -3.15 -13.15 0.24
CA ARG A 95 -3.83 -14.43 0.49
C ARG A 95 -3.14 -15.52 -0.32
N ALA A 96 -2.92 -16.69 0.31
CA ALA A 96 -2.61 -17.90 -0.45
C ALA A 96 -3.84 -18.27 -1.29
N ALA A 97 -3.63 -18.51 -2.58
CA ALA A 97 -4.65 -19.09 -3.44
C ALA A 97 -5.02 -20.52 -3.01
#